data_AF-A0AA43FGP7-F1
#
_entry.id   AF-A0AA43FGP7-F1
#
_cell.length_a   1.000
_cell.length_b   1.000
_cell.length_c   1.000
_cell.angle_alpha   90.00
_cell.angle_beta   90.00
_cell.angle_gamma   90.00
#
_symmetry.space_group_name_H-M   'P 1'
#
loop_
_entity.id
_entity.type
_entity.pdbx_description
1 polymer ?
#
loop_
_entity_poly.entity_id
_entity_poly.type
_entity_poly.pdbx_seq_one_letter_code
_entity_poly.pdbx_strand_id
1 'polypeptide(L)'
;MSRNSAVSLFVAAMVWLVLATVSYAEEGMIPIKSYEGKKEYTYWILTPEDLLMCLGLGGDMLTLRKDIPAQEKKLDELKEKVVNLGGAIEKKRATENLSQKDLEKINKAVDAYTKINKAHTDLLAKYNDNVDKLNESLEKYKSQCDGRKFYQEDYNAILKGEM
;
A
#
# COMPACT_ATOMS: atom_id res chain seq x y z
N MET A 1 9.80 4.38 -26.62
CA MET A 1 9.99 3.41 -25.52
C MET A 1 9.50 4.04 -24.23
N SER A 2 8.43 3.47 -23.67
CA SER A 2 7.62 4.06 -22.59
C SER A 2 8.35 4.00 -21.25
N ARG A 3 8.67 5.17 -20.68
CA ARG A 3 9.17 5.32 -19.30
C ARG A 3 8.19 4.77 -18.25
N ASN A 4 6.92 4.58 -18.59
CA ASN A 4 5.89 4.11 -17.65
C ASN A 4 5.94 2.60 -17.39
N SER A 5 6.54 1.79 -18.27
CA SER A 5 6.68 0.34 -18.05
C SER A 5 7.75 -0.01 -17.02
N ALA A 6 8.79 0.81 -16.88
CA ALA A 6 9.88 0.56 -15.94
C ALA A 6 9.45 0.84 -14.49
N VAL A 7 8.61 1.85 -14.26
CA VAL A 7 8.10 2.20 -12.93
C VAL A 7 7.18 1.10 -12.38
N SER A 8 6.32 0.53 -13.23
CA SER A 8 5.38 -0.54 -12.83
C SER A 8 6.06 -1.85 -12.42
N LEU A 9 7.19 -2.21 -13.05
CA LEU A 9 7.96 -3.41 -12.69
C LEU A 9 8.81 -3.22 -11.42
N PHE A 10 9.32 -2.02 -11.19
CA PHE A 10 10.07 -1.69 -9.97
C PHE A 10 9.17 -1.65 -8.73
N VAL A 11 7.96 -1.10 -8.85
CA VAL A 11 7.01 -1.04 -7.72
C VAL A 11 6.53 -2.45 -7.36
N ALA A 12 6.18 -3.29 -8.33
CA ALA A 12 5.76 -4.68 -8.08
C ALA A 12 6.87 -5.54 -7.42
N ALA A 13 8.14 -5.33 -7.80
CA ALA A 13 9.28 -6.03 -7.21
C ALA A 13 9.61 -5.57 -5.78
N MET A 14 9.46 -4.27 -5.48
CA MET A 14 9.59 -3.76 -4.10
C MET A 14 8.43 -4.22 -3.21
N VAL A 15 7.21 -4.31 -3.74
CA VAL A 15 6.01 -4.73 -3.01
C VAL A 15 6.09 -6.20 -2.56
N TRP A 16 6.66 -7.10 -3.37
CA TRP A 16 6.93 -8.48 -2.95
C TRP A 16 7.96 -8.57 -1.81
N LEU A 17 8.97 -7.69 -1.79
CA LEU A 17 9.93 -7.61 -0.68
C LEU A 17 9.26 -7.07 0.59
N VAL A 18 8.43 -6.04 0.46
CA VAL A 18 7.74 -5.39 1.58
C VAL A 18 6.70 -6.33 2.20
N LEU A 19 5.89 -7.01 1.40
CA LEU A 19 4.86 -7.96 1.85
C LEU A 19 5.42 -9.18 2.59
N ALA A 20 6.65 -9.62 2.24
CA ALA A 20 7.35 -10.69 2.93
C ALA A 20 7.94 -10.22 4.28
N THR A 21 8.29 -8.94 4.41
CA THR A 21 8.87 -8.38 5.66
C THR A 21 7.85 -7.94 6.71
N VAL A 22 6.59 -7.68 6.35
CA VAL A 22 5.58 -7.24 7.35
C VAL A 22 5.17 -8.36 8.32
N SER A 23 5.43 -9.64 8.00
CA SER A 23 5.29 -10.72 8.99
C SER A 23 6.25 -10.59 10.20
N TYR A 24 7.24 -9.69 10.17
CA TYR A 24 8.14 -9.43 11.31
C TYR A 24 7.57 -8.44 12.35
N ALA A 25 6.60 -7.60 12.00
CA ALA A 25 6.19 -6.49 12.87
C ALA A 25 5.35 -6.93 14.10
N GLU A 26 4.82 -8.15 14.11
CA GLU A 26 4.15 -8.72 15.30
C GLU A 26 5.09 -9.60 16.14
N GLU A 27 6.22 -10.05 15.58
CA GLU A 27 7.13 -11.02 16.23
C GLU A 27 8.42 -10.37 16.79
N GLY A 28 8.74 -9.13 16.41
CA GLY A 28 10.01 -8.50 16.75
C GLY A 28 10.14 -7.96 18.18
N MET A 29 9.02 -7.68 18.86
CA MET A 29 9.03 -7.10 20.21
C MET A 29 8.99 -8.17 21.30
N ILE A 30 9.86 -8.05 22.30
CA ILE A 30 10.06 -9.10 23.31
C ILE A 30 9.45 -8.68 24.67
N PRO A 31 8.50 -9.44 25.23
CA PRO A 31 7.91 -9.12 26.52
C PRO A 31 8.92 -9.37 27.66
N ILE A 32 8.95 -8.46 28.63
CA ILE A 32 9.67 -8.62 29.90
C ILE A 32 8.75 -8.32 31.08
N LYS A 33 9.10 -8.87 32.25
CA LYS A 33 8.44 -8.57 33.53
C LYS A 33 9.26 -7.55 34.31
N SER A 34 8.59 -6.71 35.09
CA SER A 34 9.26 -5.88 36.08
C SER A 34 9.88 -6.75 37.20
N TYR A 35 11.05 -6.38 37.70
CA TYR A 35 11.66 -7.00 38.88
C TYR A 35 11.36 -6.12 40.10
N GLU A 36 10.86 -6.72 41.19
CA GLU A 36 10.45 -6.00 42.41
C GLU A 36 9.43 -4.86 42.18
N GLY A 37 8.67 -4.90 41.07
CA GLY A 37 7.71 -3.85 40.70
C GLY A 37 8.35 -2.54 40.23
N LYS A 38 9.67 -2.51 40.04
CA LYS A 38 10.39 -1.36 39.48
C LYS A 38 10.62 -1.57 37.99
N LYS A 39 10.32 -0.52 37.21
CA LYS A 39 10.54 -0.47 35.76
C LYS A 39 11.74 0.43 35.48
N GLU A 40 12.68 -0.05 34.70
CA GLU A 40 13.83 0.71 34.23
C GLU A 40 13.82 0.71 32.70
N TYR A 41 13.62 1.89 32.13
CA TYR A 41 13.59 2.06 30.68
C TYR A 41 15.00 2.35 30.18
N THR A 42 15.66 1.31 29.69
CA THR A 42 16.93 1.46 28.96
C THR A 42 16.66 1.70 27.48
N TYR A 43 17.70 2.05 26.71
CA TYR A 43 17.58 2.23 25.25
C TYR A 43 16.93 1.03 24.53
N TRP A 44 17.11 -0.19 25.04
CA TRP A 44 16.54 -1.41 24.45
C TRP A 44 15.13 -1.73 24.92
N ILE A 45 14.56 -0.95 25.84
CA ILE A 45 13.22 -1.15 26.39
C ILE A 45 12.34 0.02 25.94
N LEU A 46 11.19 -0.27 25.35
CA LEU A 46 10.19 0.70 24.95
C LEU A 46 9.56 1.33 26.18
N THR A 47 9.48 2.66 26.20
CA THR A 47 8.59 3.35 27.14
C THR A 47 7.14 3.08 26.78
N PRO A 48 6.18 3.38 27.66
CA PRO A 48 4.76 3.20 27.33
C PRO A 48 4.36 4.02 26.08
N GLU A 49 4.89 5.23 25.92
CA GLU A 49 4.64 6.08 24.75
C GLU A 49 5.26 5.50 23.46
N ASP A 50 6.51 5.02 23.54
CA ASP A 50 7.18 4.36 22.42
C ASP A 50 6.41 3.10 22.01
N LEU A 51 5.95 2.30 22.98
CA LEU A 51 5.18 1.08 22.75
C LEU A 51 3.85 1.40 22.08
N LEU A 52 3.12 2.41 22.55
CA LEU A 52 1.87 2.86 21.94
C LEU A 52 2.08 3.28 20.47
N MET A 53 3.14 4.05 20.20
CA MET A 53 3.53 4.42 18.83
C MET A 53 3.84 3.18 17.98
N CYS A 54 4.63 2.23 18.50
CA CYS A 54 4.99 1.02 17.78
C CYS A 54 3.78 0.15 17.43
N LEU A 55 2.80 0.04 18.35
CA LEU A 55 1.54 -0.63 18.10
C LEU A 55 0.70 0.10 17.04
N GLY A 56 0.66 1.43 17.08
CA GLY A 56 0.00 2.26 16.06
C GLY A 56 0.61 2.05 14.67
N LEU A 57 1.93 2.10 14.55
CA LEU A 57 2.66 1.82 13.31
C LEU A 57 2.32 0.41 12.78
N GLY A 58 2.28 -0.60 13.66
CA GLY A 58 1.87 -1.95 13.32
C GLY A 58 0.46 -2.01 12.73
N GLY A 59 -0.50 -1.35 13.37
CA GLY A 59 -1.90 -1.27 12.91
C GLY A 59 -2.06 -0.58 11.55
N ASP A 60 -1.36 0.54 11.34
CA ASP A 60 -1.36 1.27 10.08
C ASP A 60 -0.79 0.41 8.94
N MET A 61 0.34 -0.25 9.18
CA MET A 61 0.97 -1.15 8.21
C MET A 61 0.04 -2.33 7.85
N LEU A 62 -0.64 -2.93 8.84
CA LEU A 62 -1.60 -4.01 8.60
C LEU A 62 -2.80 -3.56 7.76
N THR A 63 -3.25 -2.32 7.95
CA THR A 63 -4.36 -1.73 7.19
C THR A 63 -3.95 -1.50 5.74
N LEU A 64 -2.81 -0.85 5.52
CA LEU A 64 -2.25 -0.63 4.18
C LEU A 64 -1.99 -1.95 3.45
N ARG A 65 -1.47 -2.96 4.15
CA ARG A 65 -1.23 -4.30 3.62
C ARG A 65 -2.50 -4.98 3.10
N LYS A 66 -3.65 -4.77 3.75
CA LYS A 66 -4.93 -5.35 3.32
C LYS A 66 -5.48 -4.67 2.07
N ASP A 67 -5.27 -3.37 1.93
CA ASP A 67 -5.84 -2.57 0.85
C ASP A 67 -5.04 -2.67 -0.46
N ILE A 68 -3.72 -2.82 -0.38
CA ILE A 68 -2.81 -2.89 -1.54
C ILE A 68 -3.24 -3.99 -2.55
N PRO A 69 -3.47 -5.26 -2.16
CA PRO A 69 -3.85 -6.31 -3.13
C PRO A 69 -5.18 -6.06 -3.84
N ALA A 70 -6.16 -5.46 -3.14
CA ALA A 70 -7.43 -5.10 -3.74
C ALA A 70 -7.27 -3.96 -4.76
N GLN A 71 -6.38 -3.01 -4.48
CA GLN A 71 -6.03 -1.94 -5.41
C GLN A 71 -5.26 -2.45 -6.63
N GLU A 72 -4.30 -3.37 -6.45
CA GLU A 72 -3.57 -4.02 -7.55
C GLU A 72 -4.51 -4.72 -8.52
N LYS A 73 -5.40 -5.57 -8.00
CA LYS A 73 -6.39 -6.27 -8.83
C LYS A 73 -7.23 -5.28 -9.65
N LYS A 74 -7.69 -4.20 -9.01
CA LYS A 74 -8.50 -3.18 -9.69
C LYS A 74 -7.69 -2.38 -10.72
N LEU A 75 -6.41 -2.14 -10.47
CA LEU A 75 -5.51 -1.54 -11.45
C LEU A 75 -5.34 -2.42 -12.67
N ASP A 76 -5.15 -3.73 -12.50
CA ASP A 76 -5.03 -4.68 -13.60
C ASP A 76 -6.32 -4.74 -14.44
N GLU A 77 -7.49 -4.81 -13.79
CA GLU A 77 -8.78 -4.76 -14.49
C GLU A 77 -8.96 -3.46 -15.30
N LEU A 78 -8.55 -2.32 -14.75
CA LEU A 78 -8.63 -1.04 -15.45
C LEU A 78 -7.62 -0.95 -16.60
N LYS A 79 -6.39 -1.44 -16.39
CA LYS A 79 -5.34 -1.49 -17.41
C LYS A 79 -5.78 -2.34 -18.60
N GLU A 80 -6.37 -3.50 -18.35
CA GLU A 80 -6.92 -4.35 -19.42
C GLU A 80 -8.01 -3.61 -20.22
N LYS A 81 -8.95 -2.93 -19.53
CA LYS A 81 -9.99 -2.12 -20.18
C LYS A 81 -9.41 -0.99 -21.02
N VAL A 82 -8.38 -0.29 -20.53
CA VAL A 82 -7.68 0.77 -21.28
C VAL A 82 -7.07 0.20 -22.56
N VAL A 83 -6.34 -0.92 -22.47
CA VAL A 83 -5.69 -1.56 -23.62
C VAL A 83 -6.72 -2.03 -24.65
N ASN A 84 -7.77 -2.73 -24.20
CA ASN A 84 -8.81 -3.27 -25.07
C ASN A 84 -9.59 -2.17 -25.79
N LEU A 85 -9.99 -1.11 -25.08
CA LEU A 85 -10.70 0.02 -25.68
C LEU A 85 -9.80 0.84 -26.61
N GLY A 86 -8.56 1.10 -26.21
CA GLY A 86 -7.58 1.81 -27.04
C GLY A 86 -7.35 1.09 -28.37
N GLY A 87 -7.08 -0.22 -28.32
CA GLY A 87 -6.90 -1.03 -29.52
C GLY A 87 -8.15 -1.13 -30.38
N ALA A 88 -9.35 -1.18 -29.78
CA ALA A 88 -10.61 -1.16 -30.53
C ALA A 88 -10.86 0.19 -31.23
N ILE A 89 -10.51 1.31 -30.59
CA ILE A 89 -10.60 2.65 -31.18
C ILE A 89 -9.62 2.77 -32.35
N GLU A 90 -8.36 2.35 -32.17
CA GLU A 90 -7.34 2.39 -33.22
C GLU A 90 -7.75 1.54 -34.43
N LYS A 91 -8.20 0.29 -34.20
CA LYS A 91 -8.70 -0.58 -35.28
C LYS A 91 -9.85 0.04 -36.05
N LYS A 92 -10.82 0.67 -35.36
CA LYS A 92 -11.94 1.34 -36.03
C LYS A 92 -11.52 2.60 -36.78
N ARG A 93 -10.56 3.37 -36.26
CA ARG A 93 -10.03 4.56 -36.93
C ARG A 93 -9.21 4.22 -38.17
N ALA A 94 -8.61 3.04 -38.22
CA ALA A 94 -7.83 2.57 -39.36
C ALA A 94 -8.71 2.11 -40.55
N THR A 95 -10.02 1.99 -40.38
CA THR A 95 -10.94 1.62 -41.46
C THR A 95 -11.15 2.78 -42.42
N GLU A 96 -10.94 2.55 -43.72
CA GLU A 96 -11.28 3.53 -44.76
C GLU A 96 -12.80 3.68 -44.90
N ASN A 97 -13.27 4.90 -45.22
CA ASN A 97 -14.69 5.24 -45.44
C ASN A 97 -15.60 5.04 -44.21
N LEU A 98 -15.23 5.63 -43.07
CA LEU A 98 -16.08 5.64 -41.88
C LEU A 98 -17.40 6.39 -42.12
N SER A 99 -18.52 5.74 -41.79
CA SER A 99 -19.81 6.41 -41.78
C SER A 99 -19.93 7.36 -40.58
N GLN A 100 -20.86 8.31 -40.63
CA GLN A 100 -21.17 9.18 -39.48
C GLN A 100 -21.58 8.37 -38.24
N LYS A 101 -22.28 7.26 -38.43
CA LYS A 101 -22.65 6.32 -37.36
C LYS A 101 -21.42 5.63 -36.74
N ASP A 102 -20.37 5.39 -37.52
CA ASP A 102 -19.12 4.83 -37.01
C ASP A 102 -18.31 5.88 -36.24
N LEU A 103 -18.28 7.13 -36.72
CA LEU A 103 -17.68 8.25 -36.00
C LEU A 103 -18.35 8.47 -34.63
N GLU A 104 -19.68 8.41 -34.54
CA GLU A 104 -20.40 8.49 -33.26
C GLU A 104 -20.03 7.34 -32.30
N LYS A 105 -19.91 6.11 -32.82
CA LYS A 105 -19.47 4.96 -32.01
C LYS A 105 -18.03 5.12 -31.54
N ILE A 106 -17.14 5.64 -32.38
CA ILE A 106 -15.74 5.94 -32.02
C ILE A 106 -15.71 7.01 -30.94
N ASN A 107 -16.45 8.11 -31.08
CA ASN A 107 -16.49 9.17 -30.08
C ASN A 107 -16.99 8.67 -28.73
N LYS A 108 -18.07 7.88 -28.70
CA LYS A 108 -18.54 7.23 -27.47
C LYS A 108 -17.48 6.32 -26.84
N ALA A 109 -16.72 5.57 -27.66
CA ALA A 109 -15.64 4.74 -27.17
C ALA A 109 -14.47 5.55 -26.63
N VAL A 110 -14.12 6.68 -27.27
CA VAL A 110 -13.09 7.62 -26.80
C VAL A 110 -13.48 8.25 -25.46
N ASP A 111 -14.76 8.62 -25.28
CA ASP A 111 -15.26 9.13 -23.99
C ASP A 111 -15.15 8.07 -22.88
N ALA A 112 -15.54 6.83 -23.19
CA ALA A 112 -15.42 5.71 -22.26
C ALA A 112 -13.96 5.42 -21.90
N TYR A 113 -13.07 5.39 -22.91
CA TYR A 113 -11.62 5.25 -22.72
C TYR A 113 -11.07 6.34 -21.82
N THR A 114 -11.44 7.60 -22.07
CA THR A 114 -10.96 8.75 -21.29
C THR A 114 -11.35 8.64 -19.82
N LYS A 115 -12.60 8.23 -19.54
CA LYS A 115 -13.08 8.02 -18.17
C LYS A 115 -12.34 6.87 -17.47
N ILE A 116 -12.16 5.74 -18.15
CA ILE A 116 -11.47 4.57 -17.58
C ILE A 116 -9.99 4.87 -17.36
N ASN A 117 -9.33 5.54 -18.30
CA ASN A 117 -7.93 5.92 -18.20
C ASN A 117 -7.69 6.92 -17.07
N LYS A 118 -8.62 7.86 -16.84
CA LYS A 118 -8.59 8.73 -15.67
C LYS A 118 -8.72 7.93 -14.38
N ALA A 119 -9.71 7.04 -14.27
CA ALA A 119 -9.89 6.19 -13.09
C ALA A 119 -8.66 5.32 -12.80
N HIS A 120 -8.01 4.78 -13.85
CA HIS A 120 -6.75 4.05 -13.73
C HIS A 120 -5.64 4.93 -13.17
N THR A 121 -5.47 6.14 -13.72
CA THR A 121 -4.42 7.09 -13.29
C THR A 121 -4.63 7.54 -11.84
N ASP A 122 -5.87 7.86 -11.47
CA ASP A 122 -6.23 8.28 -10.11
C ASP A 122 -6.01 7.14 -9.10
N LEU A 123 -6.37 5.90 -9.45
CA LEU A 123 -6.13 4.75 -8.59
C LEU A 123 -4.65 4.44 -8.48
N LEU A 124 -3.88 4.58 -9.56
CA LEU A 124 -2.44 4.34 -9.56
C LEU A 124 -1.71 5.33 -8.64
N ALA A 125 -2.12 6.60 -8.66
CA ALA A 125 -1.59 7.60 -7.75
C ALA A 125 -1.84 7.25 -6.28
N LYS A 126 -3.07 6.82 -5.94
CA LYS A 126 -3.43 6.37 -4.58
C LYS A 126 -2.66 5.12 -4.16
N TYR A 127 -2.52 4.16 -5.07
CA TYR A 127 -1.76 2.95 -4.82
C TYR A 127 -0.31 3.26 -4.50
N ASN A 128 0.34 4.10 -5.30
CA ASN A 128 1.73 4.52 -5.05
C ASN A 128 1.87 5.24 -3.70
N ASP A 129 0.98 6.18 -3.38
CA ASP A 129 0.96 6.88 -2.08
C ASP A 129 0.81 5.91 -0.90
N ASN A 130 -0.04 4.88 -1.03
CA ASN A 130 -0.19 3.85 0.01
C ASN A 130 1.05 2.97 0.16
N VAL A 131 1.72 2.64 -0.94
CA VAL A 131 2.99 1.89 -0.92
C VAL A 131 4.10 2.71 -0.28
N ASP A 132 4.21 4.00 -0.62
CA ASP A 132 5.20 4.91 -0.04
C ASP A 132 4.97 5.05 1.48
N LYS A 133 3.72 5.25 1.91
CA LYS A 133 3.37 5.27 3.35
C LYS A 133 3.71 3.97 4.06
N LEU A 134 3.44 2.82 3.42
CA LEU A 134 3.79 1.51 4.00
C LEU A 134 5.30 1.39 4.19
N ASN A 135 6.08 1.82 3.21
CA ASN A 135 7.54 1.82 3.29
C ASN A 135 8.06 2.75 4.39
N GLU A 136 7.52 3.96 4.49
CA GLU A 136 7.89 4.90 5.56
C GLU A 136 7.56 4.34 6.95
N SER A 137 6.37 3.77 7.14
CA SER A 137 5.98 3.14 8.39
C SER A 137 6.85 1.93 8.73
N LEU A 138 7.22 1.14 7.72
CA LEU A 138 8.12 -0.01 7.89
C LEU A 138 9.52 0.43 8.33
N GLU A 139 10.10 1.45 7.70
CA GLU A 139 11.42 1.96 8.07
C GLU A 139 11.41 2.58 9.48
N LYS A 140 10.34 3.32 9.82
CA LYS A 140 10.14 3.82 11.20
C LYS A 140 10.06 2.66 12.19
N TYR A 141 9.25 1.66 11.91
CA TYR A 141 9.11 0.48 12.78
C TYR A 141 10.45 -0.24 12.97
N LYS A 142 11.18 -0.52 11.89
CA LYS A 142 12.51 -1.16 11.96
C LYS A 142 13.51 -0.37 12.81
N SER A 143 13.49 0.96 12.68
CA SER A 143 14.42 1.82 13.42
C SER A 143 14.07 2.00 14.90
N GLN A 144 12.78 1.99 15.25
CA GLN A 144 12.31 2.41 16.58
C GLN A 144 11.72 1.28 17.43
N CYS A 145 11.28 0.19 16.82
CA CYS A 145 10.48 -0.86 17.46
C CYS A 145 11.13 -2.24 17.37
N ASP A 146 11.70 -2.59 16.22
CA ASP A 146 12.20 -3.94 15.95
C ASP A 146 13.31 -4.36 16.94
N GLY A 147 13.18 -5.56 17.50
CA GLY A 147 14.10 -6.12 18.49
C GLY A 147 14.09 -5.46 19.87
N ARG A 148 13.28 -4.41 20.11
CA ARG A 148 13.17 -3.79 21.44
C ARG A 148 12.24 -4.59 22.35
N LYS A 149 12.50 -4.47 23.65
CA LYS A 149 11.74 -5.12 24.72
C LYS A 149 10.64 -4.20 25.22
N PHE A 150 9.60 -4.76 25.83
CA PHE A 150 8.57 -3.97 26.50
C PHE A 150 8.10 -4.66 27.77
N TYR A 151 7.69 -3.87 28.76
CA TYR A 151 7.05 -4.42 29.95
C TYR A 151 5.63 -4.86 29.64
N GLN A 152 5.30 -6.10 29.99
CA GLN A 152 3.98 -6.66 29.72
C GLN A 152 2.87 -5.91 30.47
N GLU A 153 3.20 -5.30 31.61
CA GLU A 153 2.30 -4.46 32.38
C GLU A 153 1.89 -3.20 31.60
N ASP A 154 2.82 -2.56 30.86
CA ASP A 154 2.52 -1.39 30.03
C ASP A 154 1.70 -1.76 28.81
N TYR A 155 2.04 -2.89 28.16
CA TYR A 155 1.23 -3.42 27.07
C TYR A 155 -0.22 -3.66 27.50
N ASN A 156 -0.42 -4.30 28.66
CA ASN A 156 -1.75 -4.53 29.20
C ASN A 156 -2.48 -3.23 29.58
N ALA A 157 -1.78 -2.23 30.11
CA ALA A 157 -2.35 -0.93 30.42
C ALA A 157 -2.83 -0.20 29.14
N ILE A 158 -2.02 -0.24 28.07
CA ILE A 158 -2.40 0.28 26.74
C ILE A 158 -3.66 -0.42 26.24
N LEU A 159 -3.71 -1.76 26.27
CA LEU A 159 -4.87 -2.51 25.78
C LEU A 159 -6.16 -2.21 26.54
N LYS A 160 -6.06 -1.81 27.81
CA LYS A 160 -7.21 -1.43 28.64
C LYS A 160 -7.56 0.06 28.53
N GLY A 161 -6.75 0.88 27.86
CA GLY A 161 -6.91 2.32 27.82
C GLY A 161 -6.65 3.01 29.17
N GLU A 162 -5.78 2.42 29.99
CA GLU A 162 -5.43 2.89 31.34
C GLU A 162 -4.19 3.81 31.36
N MET A 163 -3.76 4.28 30.18
CA MET A 163 -2.64 5.21 29.98
C MET A 163 -3.11 6.62 29.61
#